data_AF-W2HYF1-F1
#
_entry.id   AF-W2HYF1-F1
#
_cell.length_a   1.000
_cell.length_b   1.000
_cell.length_c   1.000
_cell.angle_alpha   90.00
_cell.angle_beta   90.00
_cell.angle_gamma   90.00
#
_symmetry.space_group_name_H-M   'P 1'
#
loop_
_entity.id
_entity.type
_entity.pdbx_description
1 polymer ?
#
loop_
_entity_poly.entity_id
_entity_poly.type
_entity_poly.pdbx_seq_one_letter_code
_entity_poly.pdbx_strand_id
1 'polypeptide(L)'
;MSRFGGKFEESGQYYPDGTMNDVVYAVDGGMEDWGYAASWENEFTTPKPIKECNPPSFGGYPAEKTRYNNATHRAFNVLIEASDSKQPNATNWGDSLTLSDEALSDYLPATAMVGHVPRNVRLSLLYIDLVQPYLLWKTYPHNTPIKETVTFNWEVAGAITVDSTQLKVWSDDPANATLTQSQKGVTRWYHEDLGLEVGTNNKGSFNADVEFPAAGTYYVQAIATVDQDWATQGTGEDIPVPKIKPQAHIVNVRTNDDWLYSNNGRVVRGQTVWTSYMVKIVVS
;
A
#
# COMPACT_ATOMS: atom_id res chain seq x y z
N MET A 1 -0.37 -5.86 8.49
CA MET A 1 -1.71 -5.89 7.85
C MET A 1 -2.79 -6.32 8.84
N SER A 2 -2.59 -7.44 9.55
CA SER A 2 -3.42 -7.92 10.66
C SER A 2 -3.86 -6.82 11.65
N ARG A 3 -2.92 -5.96 12.04
CA ARG A 3 -3.13 -4.84 12.98
C ARG A 3 -4.16 -3.80 12.48
N PHE A 4 -4.26 -3.57 11.17
CA PHE A 4 -5.23 -2.61 10.59
C PHE A 4 -6.65 -3.15 10.55
N GLY A 5 -6.79 -4.47 10.48
CA GLY A 5 -8.07 -5.14 10.64
C GLY A 5 -8.57 -5.08 12.07
N GLY A 6 -7.77 -4.67 13.06
CA GLY A 6 -8.14 -4.72 14.48
C GLY A 6 -8.08 -6.15 15.05
N LYS A 7 -8.42 -6.27 16.34
CA LYS A 7 -8.42 -7.55 17.07
C LYS A 7 -9.70 -8.34 16.84
N PHE A 8 -9.62 -9.66 16.91
CA PHE A 8 -10.80 -10.54 16.93
C PHE A 8 -11.66 -10.29 18.16
N GLU A 9 -12.98 -10.28 17.97
CA GLU A 9 -13.91 -10.06 19.08
C GLU A 9 -13.90 -11.22 20.07
N GLU A 10 -13.68 -12.43 19.56
CA GLU A 10 -13.70 -13.67 20.34
C GLU A 10 -12.44 -13.87 21.17
N SER A 11 -11.28 -13.46 20.67
CA SER A 11 -9.96 -13.76 21.28
C SER A 11 -9.18 -12.54 21.75
N GLY A 12 -9.55 -11.34 21.30
CA GLY A 12 -8.77 -10.11 21.55
C GLY A 12 -7.38 -10.13 20.90
N GLN A 13 -7.11 -11.06 19.98
CA GLN A 13 -5.82 -11.18 19.28
C GLN A 13 -5.89 -10.55 17.89
N TYR A 14 -4.74 -10.17 17.35
CA TYR A 14 -4.61 -9.83 15.93
C TYR A 14 -4.58 -11.10 15.07
N TYR A 15 -4.80 -10.96 13.76
CA TYR A 15 -4.50 -12.06 12.84
C TYR A 15 -3.03 -12.48 13.01
N PRO A 16 -2.77 -13.77 13.30
CA PRO A 16 -1.42 -14.29 13.25
C PRO A 16 -0.88 -14.21 11.81
N ASP A 17 0.41 -13.99 11.68
CA ASP A 17 1.14 -14.05 10.43
C ASP A 17 2.28 -15.09 10.52
N GLY A 18 2.55 -15.76 9.40
CA GLY A 18 3.49 -16.86 9.33
C GLY A 18 3.23 -17.76 8.12
N THR A 19 3.91 -18.89 8.04
CA THR A 19 3.64 -19.87 6.97
C THR A 19 2.30 -20.57 7.21
N MET A 20 1.65 -21.03 6.14
CA MET A 20 0.35 -21.72 6.24
C MET A 20 0.43 -22.93 7.18
N ASN A 21 1.54 -23.67 7.14
CA ASN A 21 1.77 -24.84 7.98
C ASN A 21 1.92 -24.51 9.47
N ASP A 22 2.48 -23.34 9.79
CA ASP A 22 2.72 -22.91 11.18
C ASP A 22 1.50 -22.24 11.81
N VAL A 23 0.74 -21.48 11.02
CA VAL A 23 -0.37 -20.66 11.51
C VAL A 23 -1.71 -21.39 11.45
N VAL A 24 -1.92 -22.20 10.42
CA VAL A 24 -3.19 -22.86 10.15
C VAL A 24 -3.05 -24.36 10.43
N TYR A 25 -2.58 -25.12 9.44
CA TYR A 25 -2.21 -26.54 9.52
C TYR A 25 -1.65 -26.97 8.16
N ALA A 26 -0.96 -28.11 8.12
CA ALA A 26 -0.43 -28.63 6.86
C ALA A 26 -1.54 -29.13 5.93
N VAL A 27 -1.55 -28.63 4.69
CA VAL A 27 -2.45 -29.07 3.61
C VAL A 27 -1.63 -29.27 2.34
N ASP A 28 -1.59 -30.49 1.84
CA ASP A 28 -0.91 -30.79 0.59
C ASP A 28 -1.73 -30.26 -0.60
N GLY A 29 -1.12 -29.38 -1.40
CA GLY A 29 -1.68 -28.91 -2.66
C GLY A 29 -2.81 -27.89 -2.52
N GLY A 30 -2.72 -27.00 -1.51
CA GLY A 30 -3.60 -25.83 -1.41
C GLY A 30 -3.60 -24.99 -2.70
N MET A 31 -4.68 -24.23 -2.91
CA MET A 31 -4.81 -23.38 -4.10
C MET A 31 -3.66 -22.37 -4.20
N GLU A 32 -3.22 -21.87 -3.06
CA GLU A 32 -2.13 -20.90 -2.88
C GLU A 32 -0.79 -21.49 -3.31
N ASP A 33 -0.46 -22.69 -2.82
CA ASP A 33 0.76 -23.41 -3.18
C ASP A 33 0.77 -23.81 -4.66
N TRP A 34 -0.38 -24.31 -5.15
CA TRP A 34 -0.54 -24.66 -6.56
C TRP A 34 -0.36 -23.43 -7.46
N GLY A 35 -1.01 -22.30 -7.14
CA GLY A 35 -0.87 -21.06 -7.90
C GLY A 35 0.57 -20.55 -7.89
N TYR A 36 1.21 -20.52 -6.72
CA TYR A 36 2.62 -20.14 -6.61
C TYR A 36 3.52 -21.02 -7.49
N ALA A 37 3.49 -22.34 -7.32
CA ALA A 37 4.32 -23.26 -8.10
C ALA A 37 4.01 -23.20 -9.60
N ALA A 38 2.72 -23.18 -9.97
CA ALA A 38 2.29 -23.16 -11.36
C ALA A 38 2.71 -21.90 -12.13
N SER A 39 3.10 -20.84 -11.44
CA SER A 39 3.58 -19.59 -12.04
C SER A 39 5.02 -19.64 -12.57
N TRP A 40 5.82 -20.64 -12.17
CA TRP A 40 7.24 -20.76 -12.54
C TRP A 40 7.73 -22.19 -12.81
N GLU A 41 7.11 -23.23 -12.25
CA GLU A 41 7.67 -24.60 -12.26
C GLU A 41 7.92 -25.15 -13.68
N ASN A 42 7.02 -24.88 -14.63
CA ASN A 42 7.16 -25.27 -16.04
C ASN A 42 8.37 -24.66 -16.76
N GLU A 43 9.01 -23.63 -16.20
CA GLU A 43 10.24 -23.03 -16.74
C GLU A 43 11.49 -23.83 -16.35
N PHE A 44 11.45 -24.52 -15.19
CA PHE A 44 12.63 -25.16 -14.59
C PHE A 44 12.56 -26.69 -14.54
N THR A 45 11.42 -27.29 -14.90
CA THR A 45 11.19 -28.75 -14.79
C THR A 45 10.95 -29.41 -16.14
N THR A 46 11.46 -30.63 -16.29
CA THR A 46 11.22 -31.49 -17.46
C THR A 46 10.92 -32.93 -16.98
N PRO A 47 9.74 -33.50 -17.29
CA PRO A 47 8.65 -32.92 -18.08
C PRO A 47 7.92 -31.80 -17.33
N LYS A 48 7.29 -30.88 -18.08
CA LYS A 48 6.46 -29.80 -17.54
C LYS A 48 5.25 -30.37 -16.77
N PRO A 49 5.17 -30.24 -15.44
CA PRO A 49 4.15 -30.91 -14.64
C PRO A 49 2.78 -30.22 -14.75
N ILE A 50 2.75 -28.90 -14.99
CA ILE A 50 1.52 -28.13 -15.03
C ILE A 50 0.95 -28.13 -16.45
N LYS A 51 -0.25 -28.69 -16.62
CA LYS A 51 -0.91 -28.91 -17.92
C LYS A 51 -2.30 -28.30 -17.93
N GLU A 52 -2.71 -27.83 -19.10
CA GLU A 52 -4.06 -27.31 -19.33
C GLU A 52 -5.13 -28.34 -18.95
N CYS A 53 -6.13 -27.92 -18.18
CA CYS A 53 -7.25 -28.76 -17.81
C CYS A 53 -8.14 -29.07 -19.02
N ASN A 54 -8.54 -30.34 -19.19
CA ASN A 54 -9.51 -30.76 -20.19
C ASN A 54 -10.49 -31.80 -19.60
N PRO A 55 -11.32 -31.41 -18.62
CA PRO A 55 -12.22 -32.34 -17.96
C PRO A 55 -13.31 -32.79 -18.94
N PRO A 56 -13.58 -34.10 -19.09
CA PRO A 56 -14.69 -34.59 -19.91
C PRO A 56 -16.04 -34.54 -19.18
N SER A 57 -16.05 -34.27 -17.87
CA SER A 57 -17.24 -34.25 -17.04
C SER A 57 -18.13 -33.03 -17.32
N PHE A 58 -19.44 -33.17 -17.05
CA PHE A 58 -20.45 -32.09 -17.14
C PHE A 58 -20.52 -31.36 -18.50
N GLY A 59 -20.21 -32.06 -19.60
CA GLY A 59 -20.24 -31.47 -20.95
C GLY A 59 -18.93 -30.80 -21.37
N GLY A 60 -17.88 -30.92 -20.55
CA GLY A 60 -16.56 -30.36 -20.82
C GLY A 60 -16.44 -28.88 -20.50
N TYR A 61 -15.21 -28.36 -20.58
CA TYR A 61 -14.93 -26.93 -20.44
C TYR A 61 -14.36 -26.39 -21.75
N PRO A 62 -14.80 -25.22 -22.26
CA PRO A 62 -14.25 -24.66 -23.49
C PRO A 62 -12.73 -24.46 -23.38
N ALA A 63 -11.99 -24.95 -24.37
CA ALA A 63 -10.53 -24.98 -24.34
C ALA A 63 -9.91 -23.59 -24.23
N GLU A 64 -10.54 -22.57 -24.82
CA GLU A 64 -10.12 -21.17 -24.69
C GLU A 64 -10.13 -20.66 -23.25
N LYS A 65 -10.90 -21.29 -22.34
CA LYS A 65 -10.93 -20.94 -20.92
C LYS A 65 -9.99 -21.76 -20.05
N THR A 66 -9.36 -22.80 -20.60
CA THR A 66 -8.39 -23.65 -19.88
C THR A 66 -6.96 -23.45 -20.36
N ARG A 67 -6.75 -22.62 -21.39
CA ARG A 67 -5.42 -22.22 -21.86
C ARG A 67 -4.72 -21.36 -20.84
N TYR A 68 -3.50 -21.75 -20.50
CA TYR A 68 -2.67 -21.04 -19.55
C TYR A 68 -1.75 -20.06 -20.28
N ASN A 69 -1.63 -18.86 -19.74
CA ASN A 69 -0.66 -17.85 -20.16
C ASN A 69 0.22 -17.43 -18.97
N ASN A 70 1.10 -16.45 -19.18
CA ASN A 70 2.02 -15.95 -18.16
C ASN A 70 1.37 -15.22 -16.97
N ALA A 71 0.04 -15.04 -16.99
CA ALA A 71 -0.75 -14.50 -15.89
C ALA A 71 -1.75 -15.51 -15.27
N THR A 72 -2.12 -16.59 -15.97
CA THR A 72 -3.20 -17.49 -15.53
C THR A 72 -2.96 -18.15 -14.16
N HIS A 73 -1.70 -18.40 -13.80
CA HIS A 73 -1.35 -19.01 -12.51
C HIS A 73 -0.87 -18.01 -11.46
N ARG A 74 -0.93 -16.71 -11.73
CA ARG A 74 -0.46 -15.68 -10.80
C ARG A 74 -1.67 -15.06 -10.11
N ALA A 75 -1.98 -15.56 -8.92
CA ALA A 75 -3.03 -15.01 -8.07
C ALA A 75 -2.44 -14.38 -6.81
N PHE A 76 -2.98 -13.23 -6.41
CA PHE A 76 -2.82 -12.70 -5.05
C PHE A 76 -4.09 -13.09 -4.30
N ASN A 77 -4.02 -14.17 -3.53
CA ASN A 77 -5.16 -14.66 -2.76
C ASN A 77 -5.17 -13.99 -1.40
N VAL A 78 -6.29 -13.37 -1.05
CA VAL A 78 -6.56 -12.91 0.31
C VAL A 78 -7.72 -13.74 0.83
N LEU A 79 -7.40 -14.76 1.63
CA LEU A 79 -8.39 -15.48 2.40
C LEU A 79 -8.54 -14.77 3.74
N ILE A 80 -9.77 -14.39 4.08
CA ILE A 80 -10.07 -13.80 5.39
C ILE A 80 -10.94 -14.76 6.17
N GLU A 81 -10.34 -15.44 7.14
CA GLU A 81 -11.08 -16.31 8.06
C GLU A 81 -11.72 -15.45 9.14
N ALA A 82 -13.04 -15.28 9.03
CA ALA A 82 -13.79 -14.39 9.90
C ALA A 82 -13.92 -14.93 11.33
N SER A 83 -13.95 -16.25 11.53
CA SER A 83 -14.09 -16.81 12.88
C SER A 83 -13.56 -18.23 12.93
N ASP A 84 -12.97 -18.60 14.06
CA ASP A 84 -12.60 -19.99 14.38
C ASP A 84 -13.84 -20.86 14.65
N SER A 85 -14.98 -20.24 14.95
CA SER A 85 -16.25 -20.93 15.04
C SER A 85 -16.85 -21.15 13.64
N LYS A 86 -17.23 -22.39 13.33
CA LYS A 86 -18.01 -22.69 12.11
C LYS A 86 -19.46 -22.18 12.18
N GLN A 87 -19.89 -21.70 13.36
CA GLN A 87 -21.18 -21.05 13.60
C GLN A 87 -20.97 -19.85 14.53
N PRO A 88 -20.36 -18.74 14.06
CA PRO A 88 -20.13 -17.57 14.90
C PRO A 88 -21.47 -16.89 15.25
N ASN A 89 -21.51 -16.17 16.37
CA ASN A 89 -22.68 -15.40 16.76
C ASN A 89 -22.96 -14.32 15.71
N ALA A 90 -24.24 -14.07 15.40
CA ALA A 90 -24.66 -13.08 14.43
C ALA A 90 -24.10 -11.67 14.76
N THR A 91 -23.93 -11.36 16.04
CA THR A 91 -23.36 -10.09 16.51
C THR A 91 -21.90 -9.88 16.06
N ASN A 92 -21.13 -10.96 15.87
CA ASN A 92 -19.71 -10.87 15.55
C ASN A 92 -19.46 -10.44 14.09
N TRP A 93 -20.48 -10.50 13.23
CA TRP A 93 -20.36 -10.02 11.85
C TRP A 93 -20.34 -8.49 11.77
N GLY A 94 -20.86 -7.81 12.79
CA GLY A 94 -21.19 -6.38 12.73
C GLY A 94 -22.58 -6.13 12.14
N ASP A 95 -22.95 -4.86 12.02
CA ASP A 95 -24.20 -4.43 11.41
C ASP A 95 -23.97 -3.24 10.45
N SER A 96 -25.03 -2.68 9.87
CA SER A 96 -24.89 -1.54 8.96
C SER A 96 -24.39 -0.26 9.65
N LEU A 97 -24.57 -0.12 10.97
CA LEU A 97 -24.04 1.01 11.74
C LEU A 97 -22.53 0.86 11.92
N THR A 98 -21.99 -0.36 11.95
CA THR A 98 -20.55 -0.59 12.02
C THR A 98 -19.81 -0.34 10.69
N LEU A 99 -20.53 0.04 9.64
CA LEU A 99 -19.99 0.61 8.40
C LEU A 99 -20.10 2.14 8.35
N SER A 100 -20.34 2.82 9.47
CA SER A 100 -20.39 4.29 9.51
C SER A 100 -19.02 4.93 9.22
N ASP A 101 -19.02 6.22 8.92
CA ASP A 101 -17.80 7.00 8.68
C ASP A 101 -16.86 6.95 9.90
N GLU A 102 -17.38 6.90 11.12
CA GLU A 102 -16.59 6.76 12.34
C GLU A 102 -15.92 5.37 12.43
N ALA A 103 -16.63 4.31 12.07
CA ALA A 103 -16.12 2.94 12.09
C ALA A 103 -15.17 2.64 10.90
N LEU A 104 -15.30 3.38 9.81
CA LEU A 104 -14.38 3.36 8.66
C LEU A 104 -13.30 4.44 8.75
N SER A 105 -13.26 5.22 9.84
CA SER A 105 -12.26 6.26 10.02
C SER A 105 -10.84 5.69 10.03
N ASP A 106 -9.88 6.55 9.69
CA ASP A 106 -8.45 6.22 9.58
C ASP A 106 -7.90 5.49 10.82
N TYR A 107 -8.51 5.69 12.00
CA TYR A 107 -8.13 5.07 13.26
C TYR A 107 -9.33 4.42 13.95
N LEU A 108 -9.26 3.10 14.15
CA LEU A 108 -10.13 2.41 15.10
C LEU A 108 -9.44 2.35 16.46
N PRO A 109 -10.09 2.83 17.54
CA PRO A 109 -9.60 2.60 18.90
C PRO A 109 -9.37 1.10 19.13
N ALA A 110 -8.31 0.74 19.86
CA ALA A 110 -8.03 -0.65 20.21
C ALA A 110 -9.17 -1.36 20.97
N THR A 111 -10.08 -0.58 21.57
CA THR A 111 -11.27 -1.05 22.28
C THR A 111 -12.52 -1.18 21.39
N ALA A 112 -12.46 -0.71 20.14
CA ALA A 112 -13.59 -0.75 19.22
C ALA A 112 -13.70 -2.14 18.56
N MET A 113 -14.84 -2.78 18.75
CA MET A 113 -15.21 -4.01 18.06
C MET A 113 -16.30 -3.66 17.04
N VAL A 114 -15.96 -3.74 15.76
CA VAL A 114 -16.82 -3.31 14.64
C VAL A 114 -17.40 -4.49 13.85
N GLY A 115 -17.09 -5.72 14.23
CA GLY A 115 -17.49 -6.94 13.53
C GLY A 115 -16.60 -7.32 12.35
N HIS A 116 -16.68 -8.59 11.92
CA HIS A 116 -15.83 -9.16 10.88
C HIS A 116 -16.03 -8.49 9.52
N VAL A 117 -17.25 -8.06 9.16
CA VAL A 117 -17.51 -7.45 7.85
C VAL A 117 -16.78 -6.12 7.68
N PRO A 118 -16.93 -5.11 8.57
CA PRO A 118 -16.18 -3.86 8.44
C PRO A 118 -14.66 -4.05 8.53
N ARG A 119 -14.17 -4.99 9.35
CA ARG A 119 -12.73 -5.30 9.42
C ARG A 119 -12.19 -5.74 8.06
N ASN A 120 -12.92 -6.60 7.35
CA ASN A 120 -12.54 -7.09 6.03
C ASN A 120 -12.60 -5.99 4.96
N VAL A 121 -13.61 -5.12 5.05
CA VAL A 121 -13.71 -3.93 4.19
C VAL A 121 -12.51 -3.01 4.40
N ARG A 122 -12.14 -2.71 5.65
CA ARG A 122 -10.98 -1.87 5.99
C ARG A 122 -9.67 -2.44 5.46
N LEU A 123 -9.45 -3.75 5.63
CA LEU A 123 -8.28 -4.42 5.07
C LEU A 123 -8.26 -4.29 3.54
N SER A 124 -9.40 -4.47 2.88
CA SER A 124 -9.50 -4.33 1.42
C SER A 124 -9.19 -2.91 0.96
N LEU A 125 -9.70 -1.88 1.67
CA LEU A 125 -9.41 -0.48 1.38
C LEU A 125 -7.92 -0.14 1.59
N LEU A 126 -7.30 -0.66 2.65
CA LEU A 126 -5.86 -0.54 2.86
C LEU A 126 -5.08 -1.12 1.68
N TYR A 127 -5.42 -2.32 1.23
CA TYR A 127 -4.74 -2.96 0.10
C TYR A 127 -4.87 -2.13 -1.18
N ILE A 128 -6.06 -1.59 -1.44
CA ILE A 128 -6.32 -0.73 -2.60
C ILE A 128 -5.48 0.54 -2.52
N ASP A 129 -5.44 1.19 -1.35
CA ASP A 129 -4.71 2.45 -1.18
C ASP A 129 -3.20 2.26 -1.27
N LEU A 130 -2.67 1.19 -0.67
CA LEU A 130 -1.23 0.88 -0.70
C LEU A 130 -0.71 0.51 -2.08
N VAL A 131 -1.55 0.30 -3.10
CA VAL A 131 -1.08 -0.02 -4.46
C VAL A 131 -0.10 1.04 -4.98
N GLN A 132 -0.35 2.32 -4.69
CA GLN A 132 0.50 3.40 -5.17
C GLN A 132 0.43 4.63 -4.23
N PRO A 133 1.57 5.13 -3.76
CA PRO A 133 1.61 6.41 -3.06
C PRO A 133 1.13 7.58 -3.91
N TYR A 134 0.56 8.59 -3.25
CA TYR A 134 0.09 9.79 -3.92
C TYR A 134 0.10 10.99 -2.98
N LEU A 135 0.13 12.20 -3.58
CA LEU A 135 0.08 13.45 -2.84
C LEU A 135 -1.10 14.29 -3.31
N LEU A 136 -1.92 14.75 -2.36
CA LEU A 136 -3.10 15.57 -2.63
C LEU A 136 -2.95 16.95 -1.98
N TRP A 137 -3.24 18.00 -2.75
CA TRP A 137 -3.42 19.32 -2.18
C TRP A 137 -4.68 19.37 -1.32
N LYS A 138 -4.56 19.88 -0.10
CA LYS A 138 -5.68 20.18 0.78
C LYS A 138 -6.09 21.63 0.65
N THR A 139 -5.12 22.53 0.78
CA THR A 139 -5.32 23.96 0.55
C THR A 139 -4.05 24.58 -0.03
N TYR A 140 -4.23 25.52 -0.95
CA TYR A 140 -3.17 26.34 -1.54
C TYR A 140 -3.81 27.62 -2.09
N PRO A 141 -3.08 28.75 -2.12
CA PRO A 141 -3.59 29.98 -2.73
C PRO A 141 -3.60 29.88 -4.25
N HIS A 142 -4.48 30.63 -4.92
CA HIS A 142 -4.38 30.83 -6.38
C HIS A 142 -3.62 32.11 -6.73
N ASN A 143 -3.85 33.17 -5.95
CA ASN A 143 -3.21 34.47 -6.08
C ASN A 143 -2.70 34.93 -4.71
N THR A 144 -1.59 35.65 -4.66
CA THR A 144 -1.06 36.21 -3.41
C THR A 144 -0.26 37.49 -3.63
N PRO A 145 -0.28 38.46 -2.69
CA PRO A 145 0.62 39.61 -2.71
C PRO A 145 2.10 39.26 -2.61
N ILE A 146 2.97 40.12 -3.14
CA ILE A 146 4.43 40.02 -2.98
C ILE A 146 4.82 40.05 -1.49
N LYS A 147 5.78 39.20 -1.09
CA LYS A 147 6.29 39.09 0.30
C LYS A 147 5.23 38.71 1.34
N GLU A 148 4.07 38.20 0.90
CA GLU A 148 3.15 37.54 1.80
C GLU A 148 3.55 36.07 1.93
N THR A 149 3.68 35.62 3.16
CA THR A 149 3.87 34.20 3.46
C THR A 149 2.55 33.48 3.27
N VAL A 150 2.54 32.48 2.40
CA VAL A 150 1.36 31.66 2.15
C VAL A 150 1.58 30.23 2.62
N THR A 151 0.58 29.70 3.31
CA THR A 151 0.59 28.31 3.77
C THR A 151 0.00 27.39 2.72
N PHE A 152 0.76 26.37 2.36
CA PHE A 152 0.31 25.24 1.57
C PHE A 152 0.08 24.05 2.49
N ASN A 153 -1.02 23.32 2.28
CA ASN A 153 -1.33 22.10 2.99
C ASN A 153 -1.52 20.96 1.99
N TRP A 154 -0.88 19.82 2.24
CA TRP A 154 -1.00 18.64 1.41
C TRP A 154 -1.09 17.38 2.27
N GLU A 155 -1.60 16.31 1.66
CA GLU A 155 -1.61 14.97 2.22
C GLU A 155 -0.69 14.06 1.42
N VAL A 156 0.09 13.21 2.12
CA VAL A 156 0.79 12.04 1.57
C VAL A 156 0.03 10.78 2.02
N ALA A 157 -0.37 9.95 1.06
CA ALA A 157 -1.13 8.71 1.30
C ALA A 157 -0.68 7.59 0.34
N GLY A 158 -1.31 6.40 0.41
CA GLY A 158 -0.88 5.19 -0.31
C GLY A 158 0.44 4.57 0.17
N ALA A 159 0.84 4.88 1.41
CA ALA A 159 2.07 4.44 2.07
C ALA A 159 1.82 4.24 3.57
N ILE A 160 2.81 3.75 4.33
CA ILE A 160 2.76 3.67 5.80
C ILE A 160 3.60 4.80 6.42
N THR A 161 4.85 4.93 5.99
CA THR A 161 5.80 5.93 6.48
C THR A 161 6.07 6.99 5.42
N VAL A 162 6.36 8.21 5.88
CA VAL A 162 6.79 9.33 5.04
C VAL A 162 8.22 9.68 5.45
N ASP A 163 9.18 9.17 4.68
CA ASP A 163 10.61 9.37 4.95
C ASP A 163 11.08 10.80 4.73
N SER A 164 10.46 11.50 3.78
CA SER A 164 10.69 12.92 3.50
C SER A 164 9.53 13.47 2.68
N THR A 165 9.06 14.67 2.98
CA THR A 165 8.16 15.43 2.12
C THR A 165 8.40 16.93 2.27
N GLN A 166 8.25 17.66 1.17
CA GLN A 166 8.50 19.10 1.09
C GLN A 166 7.89 19.67 -0.19
N LEU A 167 7.88 20.99 -0.31
CA LEU A 167 7.48 21.67 -1.53
C LEU A 167 8.67 21.96 -2.41
N LYS A 168 8.48 21.73 -3.71
CA LYS A 168 9.33 22.20 -4.79
C LYS A 168 8.69 23.44 -5.40
N VAL A 169 9.40 24.57 -5.41
CA VAL A 169 8.90 25.88 -5.84
C VAL A 169 9.80 26.47 -6.91
N TRP A 170 9.24 26.93 -8.03
CA TRP A 170 10.02 27.59 -9.11
C TRP A 170 9.18 28.62 -9.87
N SER A 171 9.83 29.50 -10.65
CA SER A 171 9.14 30.43 -11.56
C SER A 171 9.15 29.91 -12.99
N ASP A 172 10.20 30.17 -13.76
CA ASP A 172 10.24 29.92 -15.20
C ASP A 172 10.87 28.56 -15.54
N ASP A 173 11.89 28.15 -14.79
CA ASP A 173 12.66 26.93 -15.04
C ASP A 173 12.60 25.98 -13.81
N PRO A 174 12.02 24.77 -13.93
CA PRO A 174 11.99 23.79 -12.85
C PRO A 174 13.38 23.30 -12.40
N ALA A 175 14.44 23.55 -13.17
CA ALA A 175 15.82 23.28 -12.76
C ALA A 175 16.30 24.23 -11.64
N ASN A 176 15.72 25.43 -11.55
CA ASN A 176 16.03 26.43 -10.52
C ASN A 176 15.11 26.32 -9.29
N ALA A 177 14.44 25.18 -9.12
CA ALA A 177 13.50 25.02 -8.05
C ALA A 177 14.17 25.07 -6.68
N THR A 178 13.57 25.80 -5.75
CA THR A 178 13.91 25.75 -4.33
C THR A 178 13.05 24.71 -3.62
N LEU A 179 13.57 24.21 -2.50
CA LEU A 179 12.89 23.24 -1.66
C LEU A 179 12.60 23.87 -0.30
N THR A 180 11.40 23.66 0.23
CA THR A 180 11.11 23.99 1.63
C THR A 180 11.81 23.01 2.56
N GLN A 181 11.72 23.25 3.88
CA GLN A 181 12.21 22.29 4.86
C GLN A 181 11.52 20.93 4.69
N SER A 182 12.34 19.87 4.65
CA SER A 182 11.86 18.47 4.66
C SER A 182 11.19 18.13 5.98
N GLN A 183 10.04 17.48 5.88
CA GLN A 183 9.27 16.93 6.98
C GLN A 183 9.21 15.40 6.86
N LYS A 184 8.98 14.72 7.98
CA LYS A 184 8.81 13.28 8.05
C LYS A 184 7.59 12.94 8.88
N GLY A 185 7.08 11.73 8.75
CA GLY A 185 5.96 11.28 9.56
C GLY A 185 5.38 9.97 9.06
N VAL A 186 4.07 9.86 9.20
CA VAL A 186 3.31 8.65 8.86
C VAL A 186 2.01 9.02 8.17
N THR A 187 1.42 8.08 7.45
CA THR A 187 0.13 8.26 6.79
C THR A 187 -1.05 7.90 7.71
N ARG A 188 -2.26 7.99 7.17
CA ARG A 188 -3.49 7.49 7.82
C ARG A 188 -3.44 6.00 8.19
N TRP A 189 -2.61 5.22 7.49
CA TRP A 189 -2.43 3.79 7.74
C TRP A 189 -1.31 3.51 8.72
N TYR A 190 -0.99 4.42 9.62
CA TYR A 190 -0.11 4.10 10.73
C TYR A 190 -0.90 3.64 11.96
N HIS A 191 -0.33 2.69 12.68
CA HIS A 191 -0.83 2.23 13.97
C HIS A 191 0.35 2.06 14.94
N GLU A 192 0.18 2.44 16.21
CA GLU A 192 1.23 2.38 17.23
C GLU A 192 1.81 0.97 17.41
N ASP A 193 0.94 -0.03 17.33
CA ASP A 193 1.31 -1.44 17.36
C ASP A 193 2.24 -1.91 16.22
N LEU A 194 2.50 -1.10 15.19
CA LEU A 194 3.53 -1.41 14.20
C LEU A 194 4.94 -1.36 14.80
N GLY A 195 5.12 -0.77 15.99
CA GLY A 195 6.43 -0.67 16.64
C GLY A 195 7.41 0.25 15.90
N LEU A 196 6.90 1.11 15.02
CA LEU A 196 7.72 2.10 14.31
C LEU A 196 8.03 3.27 15.25
N GLU A 197 9.28 3.71 15.27
CA GLU A 197 9.66 4.94 15.98
C GLU A 197 9.19 6.15 15.18
N VAL A 198 8.10 6.78 15.62
CA VAL A 198 7.52 7.94 14.93
C VAL A 198 7.59 9.20 15.78
N GLY A 199 8.30 10.22 15.28
CA GLY A 199 8.39 11.51 15.97
C GLY A 199 7.09 12.32 15.96
N THR A 200 6.21 12.11 14.98
CA THR A 200 4.91 12.79 14.89
C THR A 200 3.90 11.94 14.12
N ASN A 201 2.71 11.74 14.70
CA ASN A 201 1.59 11.11 14.02
C ASN A 201 0.72 12.15 13.31
N ASN A 202 1.18 12.58 12.14
CA ASN A 202 0.53 13.62 11.34
C ASN A 202 -0.55 13.08 10.38
N LYS A 203 -0.77 11.75 10.35
CA LYS A 203 -1.77 11.07 9.50
C LYS A 203 -1.73 11.52 8.04
N GLY A 204 -0.53 11.67 7.51
CA GLY A 204 -0.27 12.07 6.13
C GLY A 204 -0.42 13.58 5.89
N SER A 205 -0.89 14.37 6.84
CA SER A 205 -1.08 15.81 6.66
C SER A 205 0.20 16.59 6.94
N PHE A 206 0.58 17.47 6.02
CA PHE A 206 1.77 18.32 6.11
C PHE A 206 1.45 19.73 5.63
N ASN A 207 2.24 20.69 6.09
CA ASN A 207 2.13 22.08 5.67
C ASN A 207 3.49 22.77 5.58
N ALA A 208 3.59 23.78 4.73
CA ALA A 208 4.75 24.63 4.65
C ALA A 208 4.35 26.03 4.19
N ASP A 209 5.05 26.99 4.76
CA ASP A 209 4.94 28.40 4.45
C ASP A 209 5.95 28.76 3.35
N VAL A 210 5.48 29.48 2.34
CA VAL A 210 6.31 29.95 1.21
C VAL A 210 6.16 31.45 1.07
N GLU A 211 7.27 32.17 1.06
CA GLU A 211 7.33 33.59 0.72
C GLU A 211 7.80 33.74 -0.73
N PHE A 212 7.08 34.53 -1.52
CA PHE A 212 7.46 34.84 -2.90
C PHE A 212 8.21 36.18 -2.98
N PRO A 213 9.46 36.19 -3.46
CA PRO A 213 10.34 37.37 -3.36
C PRO A 213 9.95 38.50 -4.33
N ALA A 214 9.27 38.18 -5.42
CA ALA A 214 8.90 39.13 -6.48
C ALA A 214 7.58 38.73 -7.14
N ALA A 215 6.91 39.69 -7.77
CA ALA A 215 5.75 39.44 -8.62
C ALA A 215 6.11 38.51 -9.78
N GLY A 216 5.18 37.66 -10.18
CA GLY A 216 5.39 36.70 -11.25
C GLY A 216 4.46 35.49 -11.17
N THR A 217 4.70 34.54 -12.05
CA THR A 217 4.08 33.22 -11.97
C THR A 217 5.05 32.26 -11.30
N TYR A 218 4.58 31.55 -10.29
CA TYR A 218 5.30 30.47 -9.65
C TYR A 218 4.52 29.16 -9.81
N TYR A 219 5.26 28.06 -9.79
CA TYR A 219 4.74 26.72 -9.76
C TYR A 219 5.19 26.06 -8.47
N VAL A 220 4.26 25.35 -7.83
CA VAL A 220 4.51 24.61 -6.61
C VAL A 220 4.08 23.16 -6.80
N GLN A 221 4.91 22.24 -6.31
CA GLN A 221 4.62 20.81 -6.32
C GLN A 221 5.05 20.23 -4.96
N ALA A 222 4.16 19.48 -4.31
CA ALA A 222 4.55 18.69 -3.16
C ALA A 222 5.28 17.43 -3.66
N ILE A 223 6.37 17.06 -3.00
CA ILE A 223 7.14 15.85 -3.30
C ILE A 223 7.30 15.01 -2.04
N ALA A 224 7.38 13.68 -2.18
CA ALA A 224 7.64 12.79 -1.05
C ALA A 224 8.41 11.52 -1.44
N THR A 225 9.18 10.99 -0.50
CA THR A 225 9.71 9.62 -0.49
C THR A 225 9.03 8.88 0.66
N VAL A 226 8.66 7.61 0.45
CA VAL A 226 7.82 6.85 1.39
C VAL A 226 8.29 5.40 1.50
N ASP A 227 8.09 4.79 2.67
CA ASP A 227 8.41 3.38 2.95
C ASP A 227 9.83 2.95 2.51
N GLN A 228 10.82 3.85 2.56
CA GLN A 228 12.18 3.56 2.07
C GLN A 228 12.88 2.47 2.90
N ASP A 229 12.48 2.34 4.17
CA ASP A 229 12.95 1.29 5.07
C ASP A 229 12.56 -0.12 4.61
N TRP A 230 11.55 -0.29 3.76
CA TRP A 230 11.15 -1.61 3.21
C TRP A 230 12.24 -2.26 2.34
N ALA A 231 13.19 -1.48 1.85
CA ALA A 231 14.37 -2.01 1.15
C ALA A 231 15.44 -2.55 2.10
N THR A 232 15.35 -2.24 3.40
CA THR A 232 16.32 -2.62 4.41
C THR A 232 16.16 -4.10 4.75
N GLN A 233 17.26 -4.85 4.65
CA GLN A 233 17.29 -6.25 5.06
C GLN A 233 17.86 -6.37 6.47
N GLY A 234 17.42 -7.38 7.21
CA GLY A 234 17.94 -7.68 8.53
C GLY A 234 19.45 -7.90 8.55
N THR A 235 20.03 -7.78 9.74
CA THR A 235 21.47 -7.93 9.98
C THR A 235 21.72 -9.02 11.02
N GLY A 236 22.94 -9.59 11.06
CA GLY A 236 23.26 -10.66 12.01
C GLY A 236 22.43 -11.93 11.75
N GLU A 237 21.69 -12.37 12.77
CA GLU A 237 20.81 -13.54 12.71
C GLU A 237 19.58 -13.30 11.83
N ASP A 238 19.21 -12.03 11.58
CA ASP A 238 18.05 -11.66 10.74
C ASP A 238 18.39 -11.50 9.25
N ILE A 239 19.62 -11.82 8.83
CA ILE A 239 20.01 -11.74 7.41
C ILE A 239 19.21 -12.79 6.62
N PRO A 240 18.51 -12.40 5.52
CA PRO A 240 17.78 -13.36 4.70
C PRO A 240 18.73 -14.36 4.03
N VAL A 241 18.32 -15.62 3.99
CA VAL A 241 19.04 -16.71 3.32
C VAL A 241 18.11 -17.37 2.27
N PRO A 242 18.42 -17.28 0.97
CA PRO A 242 19.57 -16.60 0.38
C PRO A 242 19.47 -15.07 0.50
N LYS A 243 20.63 -14.39 0.54
CA LYS A 243 20.71 -12.92 0.63
C LYS A 243 20.39 -12.28 -0.73
N ILE A 244 19.12 -12.28 -1.09
CA ILE A 244 18.58 -11.66 -2.31
C ILE A 244 17.81 -10.39 -1.94
N LYS A 245 17.86 -9.36 -2.79
CA LYS A 245 17.05 -8.13 -2.62
C LYS A 245 15.55 -8.47 -2.46
N PRO A 246 14.74 -7.58 -1.86
CA PRO A 246 13.29 -7.79 -1.79
C PRO A 246 12.69 -8.17 -3.15
N GLN A 247 11.89 -9.24 -3.18
CA GLN A 247 11.25 -9.73 -4.40
C GLN A 247 9.82 -9.18 -4.56
N ALA A 248 9.23 -8.64 -3.50
CA ALA A 248 7.88 -8.10 -3.53
C ALA A 248 7.79 -6.89 -4.47
N HIS A 249 6.82 -6.92 -5.39
CA HIS A 249 6.58 -5.80 -6.31
C HIS A 249 6.28 -4.49 -5.56
N ILE A 250 5.44 -4.55 -4.53
CA ILE A 250 5.04 -3.36 -3.78
C ILE A 250 6.22 -2.65 -3.10
N VAL A 251 7.24 -3.42 -2.68
CA VAL A 251 8.49 -2.89 -2.11
C VAL A 251 9.31 -2.22 -3.22
N ASN A 252 9.61 -2.95 -4.30
CA ASN A 252 10.44 -2.40 -5.38
C ASN A 252 9.81 -1.19 -6.07
N VAL A 253 8.48 -1.13 -6.17
CA VAL A 253 7.79 -0.01 -6.82
C VAL A 253 8.01 1.33 -6.10
N ARG A 254 8.27 1.32 -4.80
CA ARG A 254 8.46 2.55 -4.01
C ARG A 254 9.89 2.80 -3.55
N THR A 255 10.78 1.81 -3.67
CA THR A 255 12.17 1.91 -3.17
C THR A 255 13.24 1.74 -4.24
N ASN A 256 12.86 1.47 -5.49
CA ASN A 256 13.81 1.17 -6.56
C ASN A 256 13.38 1.79 -7.90
N ASP A 257 13.98 2.91 -8.30
CA ASP A 257 13.69 3.61 -9.56
C ASP A 257 14.01 2.77 -10.82
N ASP A 258 14.93 1.81 -10.70
CA ASP A 258 15.29 0.91 -11.81
C ASP A 258 14.30 -0.27 -11.93
N TRP A 259 13.31 -0.37 -11.04
CA TRP A 259 12.33 -1.45 -11.10
C TRP A 259 11.45 -1.32 -12.34
N LEU A 260 11.52 -2.31 -13.22
CA LEU A 260 10.64 -2.44 -14.36
C LEU A 260 10.21 -3.90 -14.49
N TYR A 261 8.92 -4.15 -14.30
CA TYR A 261 8.34 -5.46 -14.48
C TYR A 261 7.18 -5.39 -15.45
N SER A 262 7.17 -6.27 -16.46
CA SER A 262 6.05 -6.38 -17.38
C SER A 262 5.52 -7.81 -17.40
N ASN A 263 4.20 -7.93 -17.34
CA ASN A 263 3.50 -9.20 -17.50
C ASN A 263 2.14 -8.96 -18.15
N ASN A 264 1.79 -9.78 -19.14
CA ASN A 264 0.50 -9.78 -19.83
C ASN A 264 0.03 -8.37 -20.27
N GLY A 265 0.93 -7.58 -20.88
CA GLY A 265 0.64 -6.22 -21.35
C GLY A 265 0.50 -5.17 -20.24
N ARG A 266 0.68 -5.55 -18.97
CA ARG A 266 0.78 -4.62 -17.84
C ARG A 266 2.24 -4.33 -17.55
N VAL A 267 2.51 -3.11 -17.10
CA VAL A 267 3.84 -2.65 -16.72
C VAL A 267 3.76 -2.01 -15.34
N VAL A 268 4.68 -2.40 -14.48
CA VAL A 268 4.89 -1.86 -13.15
C VAL A 268 6.27 -1.23 -13.16
N ARG A 269 6.34 0.07 -12.86
CA ARG A 269 7.58 0.85 -12.82
C ARG A 269 7.80 1.37 -11.41
N GLY A 270 9.03 1.31 -10.93
CA GLY A 270 9.40 1.89 -9.65
C GLY A 270 9.62 3.38 -9.71
N GLN A 271 9.33 4.03 -8.59
CA GLN A 271 9.46 5.45 -8.35
C GLN A 271 9.74 5.70 -6.87
N THR A 272 10.86 6.33 -6.56
CA THR A 272 11.25 6.67 -5.19
C THR A 272 10.67 8.02 -4.77
N VAL A 273 10.49 8.94 -5.72
CA VAL A 273 9.95 10.29 -5.47
C VAL A 273 8.56 10.43 -6.07
N TRP A 274 7.56 10.58 -5.21
CA TRP A 274 6.15 10.80 -5.56
C TRP A 274 5.83 12.28 -5.57
N THR A 275 4.95 12.72 -6.46
CA THR A 275 4.64 14.15 -6.63
C THR A 275 3.15 14.41 -6.69
N SER A 276 2.70 15.54 -6.12
CA SER A 276 1.36 16.05 -6.38
C SER A 276 1.26 16.59 -7.81
N TYR A 277 0.04 16.92 -8.25
CA TYR A 277 -0.09 17.76 -9.44
C TYR A 277 0.50 19.16 -9.18
N MET A 278 1.08 19.76 -10.20
CA MET A 278 1.67 21.09 -10.12
C MET A 278 0.57 22.17 -10.02
N VAL A 279 0.68 23.08 -9.06
CA VAL A 279 -0.20 24.25 -8.95
C VAL A 279 0.50 25.50 -9.45
N LYS A 280 -0.25 26.39 -10.09
CA LYS A 280 0.22 27.70 -10.55
C LYS A 280 -0.26 28.79 -9.59
N ILE A 281 0.67 29.63 -9.15
CA ILE A 281 0.44 30.76 -8.24
C ILE A 281 0.78 32.04 -8.96
N VAL A 282 -0.14 33.01 -8.96
CA VAL A 282 0.12 34.36 -9.48
C VAL A 282 0.41 35.29 -8.31
N VAL A 283 1.61 35.86 -8.32
CA VAL A 283 2.08 36.82 -7.32
C VAL A 283 2.02 38.22 -7.92
N SER A 284 1.30 39.13 -7.27
CA SER A 284 1.05 40.51 -7.76
C SER A 284 1.33 41.57 -6.71
#